data_AF-A0A4P6PGW5-F1
#
_entry.id   AF-A0A4P6PGW5-F1
#
_cell.length_a   1.000
_cell.length_b   1.000
_cell.length_c   1.000
_cell.angle_alpha   90.00
_cell.angle_beta   90.00
_cell.angle_gamma   90.00
#
_symmetry.space_group_name_H-M   'P 1'
#
loop_
_entity.id
_entity.type
_entity.pdbx_description
1 polymer ?
#
loop_
_entity_poly.entity_id
_entity_poly.type
_entity_poly.pdbx_seq_one_letter_code
_entity_poly.pdbx_strand_id
1 'polypeptide(L)'
;METIKALPDETVVFGGHDYLEENAAFALSVNPENEAIKERLELYEAEPLAAVFQTLGHEKKSNPFLQVKSPEEFAVLRAKKDVFG
;
A
#
# COMPACT_ATOMS: atom_id res chain seq x y z
N MET A 1 -2.04 -5.19 -11.98
CA MET A 1 -1.59 -5.68 -10.66
C MET A 1 -1.71 -7.18 -10.48
N GLU A 2 -2.57 -7.87 -11.24
CA GLU A 2 -2.79 -9.33 -11.12
C GLU A 2 -1.51 -10.17 -11.20
N THR A 3 -0.56 -9.83 -12.08
CA THR A 3 0.72 -10.55 -12.20
C THR A 3 1.58 -10.48 -10.93
N ILE A 4 1.56 -9.35 -10.22
CA ILE A 4 2.34 -9.16 -8.98
C ILE A 4 1.65 -9.89 -7.82
N LYS A 5 0.30 -9.84 -7.75
CA LYS A 5 -0.46 -10.54 -6.69
C LYS A 5 -0.23 -12.06 -6.66
N ALA A 6 0.11 -12.64 -7.80
CA ALA A 6 0.38 -14.08 -7.95
C ALA A 6 1.74 -14.53 -7.40
N LEU A 7 2.64 -13.60 -7.05
CA LEU A 7 3.94 -13.94 -6.45
C LEU A 7 3.77 -14.43 -5.00
N PRO A 8 4.74 -15.18 -4.46
CA PRO A 8 4.74 -15.61 -3.06
C PRO A 8 4.68 -14.42 -2.10
N ASP A 9 3.99 -14.59 -0.98
CA ASP A 9 3.80 -13.52 0.01
C ASP A 9 5.12 -13.04 0.64
N GLU A 10 6.15 -13.89 0.68
CA GLU A 10 7.50 -13.58 1.16
C GLU A 10 8.33 -12.73 0.19
N THR A 11 7.83 -12.47 -1.02
CA THR A 11 8.52 -11.63 -2.02
C THR A 11 8.69 -10.21 -1.49
N VAL A 12 9.91 -9.73 -1.35
CA VAL A 12 10.18 -8.33 -0.94
C VAL A 12 9.96 -7.40 -2.11
N VAL A 13 9.16 -6.34 -1.90
CA VAL A 13 8.82 -5.34 -2.90
C VAL A 13 9.78 -4.17 -2.81
N PHE A 14 10.48 -3.91 -3.91
CA PHE A 14 11.36 -2.74 -4.07
C PHE A 14 10.67 -1.71 -4.96
N GLY A 15 10.06 -0.70 -4.33
CA GLY A 15 9.45 0.44 -5.04
C GLY A 15 10.52 1.36 -5.65
N GLY A 16 10.18 2.03 -6.76
CA GLY A 16 11.09 2.96 -7.45
C GLY A 16 11.25 4.32 -6.77
N HIS A 17 10.35 4.66 -5.84
CA HIS A 17 10.32 5.92 -5.11
C HIS A 17 9.79 5.70 -3.70
N ASP A 18 10.23 6.54 -2.76
CA ASP A 18 9.67 6.60 -1.42
C ASP A 18 8.44 7.50 -1.42
N TYR A 19 7.27 6.87 -1.54
CA TYR A 19 5.96 7.52 -1.42
C TYR A 19 5.19 6.95 -0.23
N LEU A 20 5.88 6.45 0.79
CA LEU A 20 5.23 5.68 1.85
C LEU A 20 4.20 6.52 2.61
N GLU A 21 4.58 7.71 3.07
CA GLU A 21 3.70 8.60 3.84
C GLU A 21 2.47 9.03 3.03
N GLU A 22 2.66 9.49 1.79
CA GLU A 22 1.57 9.91 0.90
C GLU A 22 0.62 8.75 0.58
N ASN A 23 1.17 7.55 0.31
CA ASN A 23 0.36 6.37 0.03
C ASN A 23 -0.37 5.88 1.28
N ALA A 24 0.25 5.98 2.46
CA ALA A 24 -0.37 5.65 3.74
C ALA A 24 -1.51 6.62 4.08
N ALA A 25 -1.30 7.93 3.90
CA ALA A 25 -2.34 8.95 4.08
C ALA A 25 -3.55 8.68 3.17
N PHE A 26 -3.30 8.39 1.89
CA PHE A 26 -4.37 8.00 0.97
C PHE A 26 -5.07 6.73 1.42
N ALA A 27 -4.31 5.70 1.81
CA ALA A 27 -4.86 4.41 2.17
C ALA A 27 -5.68 4.47 3.49
N LEU A 28 -5.29 5.30 4.45
CA LEU A 28 -6.08 5.61 5.64
C LEU A 28 -7.33 6.44 5.33
N SER A 29 -7.30 7.31 4.31
CA SER A 29 -8.52 8.01 3.86
C SER A 29 -9.57 7.04 3.28
N VAL A 30 -9.13 5.89 2.76
CA VAL A 30 -9.98 4.84 2.19
C VAL A 30 -10.43 3.85 3.27
N ASN A 31 -9.54 3.49 4.20
CA ASN A 31 -9.83 2.63 5.34
C ASN A 31 -9.09 3.12 6.60
N PRO A 32 -9.73 3.98 7.42
CA PRO A 32 -9.09 4.58 8.60
C PRO A 32 -8.66 3.57 9.67
N GLU A 33 -9.29 2.39 9.69
CA GLU A 33 -9.07 1.33 10.68
C GLU A 33 -8.03 0.29 10.21
N ASN A 34 -7.27 0.59 9.15
CA ASN A 34 -6.25 -0.34 8.66
C ASN A 34 -5.01 -0.33 9.56
N GLU A 35 -4.99 -1.21 10.55
CA GLU A 35 -3.89 -1.38 11.49
C GLU A 35 -2.55 -1.68 10.79
N ALA A 36 -2.54 -2.41 9.67
CA ALA A 36 -1.31 -2.69 8.94
C ALA A 36 -0.66 -1.43 8.34
N ILE A 37 -1.42 -0.34 8.11
CA ILE A 37 -0.86 0.95 7.70
C ILE A 37 -0.35 1.72 8.90
N LYS A 38 -1.09 1.69 10.03
CA LYS A 38 -0.68 2.36 11.28
C LYS A 38 0.63 1.79 11.80
N GLU A 39 0.74 0.46 11.92
CA GLU A 39 1.96 -0.23 12.31
C GLU A 39 3.14 0.09 11.37
N ARG A 40 2.86 0.21 10.06
CA ARG A 40 3.89 0.54 9.07
C ARG A 40 4.37 1.99 9.19
N LEU A 41 3.50 2.92 9.54
CA LEU A 41 3.87 4.31 9.81
C LEU A 41 4.73 4.40 11.07
N GLU A 42 4.37 3.69 12.14
CA GLU A 42 5.20 3.60 13.35
C GLU A 42 6.58 3.01 13.05
N LEU A 43 6.65 1.94 12.24
CA LEU A 43 7.91 1.38 11.78
C LEU A 43 8.71 2.37 10.93
N TYR A 44 8.05 3.21 10.12
CA TYR A 44 8.74 4.20 9.29
C TYR A 44 9.41 5.28 10.13
N GLU A 45 8.81 5.69 11.25
CA GLU A 45 9.44 6.64 12.19
C GLU A 45 10.72 6.09 12.83
N ALA A 46 10.74 4.77 13.12
CA ALA A 46 11.90 4.12 13.74
C ALA A 46 12.96 3.68 12.74
N GLU A 47 12.54 3.04 11.64
CA GLU A 47 13.38 2.39 10.63
C GLU A 47 12.80 2.56 9.21
N PRO A 48 13.01 3.74 8.58
CA PRO A 48 12.40 4.08 7.28
C PRO A 48 12.62 3.04 6.18
N LEU A 49 13.86 2.53 6.05
CA LEU A 49 14.20 1.54 5.03
C LEU A 49 13.46 0.22 5.23
N ALA A 50 13.27 -0.21 6.49
CA ALA A 50 12.53 -1.42 6.79
C ALA A 50 11.03 -1.25 6.46
N ALA A 51 10.46 -0.08 6.72
CA ALA A 51 9.06 0.21 6.39
C ALA A 51 8.81 0.38 4.87
N VAL A 52 9.80 0.86 4.11
CA VAL A 52 9.68 0.99 2.64
C VAL A 52 9.78 -0.38 1.96
N PHE A 53 10.73 -1.22 2.36
CA PHE A 53 10.93 -2.56 1.77
C PHE A 53 10.16 -3.64 2.52
N GLN A 54 8.89 -3.80 2.16
CA GLN A 54 7.99 -4.78 2.77
C GLN A 54 7.74 -5.97 1.86
N THR A 55 7.24 -7.04 2.46
CA THR A 55 6.85 -8.24 1.71
C THR A 55 5.55 -8.01 0.95
N LEU A 56 5.32 -8.77 -0.11
CA LEU A 56 4.08 -8.71 -0.88
C LEU A 56 2.87 -9.07 -0.01
N GLY A 57 3.03 -9.99 0.95
CA GLY A 57 2.00 -10.32 1.93
C GLY A 57 1.59 -9.12 2.78
N HIS A 58 2.56 -8.28 3.16
CA HIS A 58 2.28 -7.01 3.83
C HIS A 58 1.60 -6.02 2.86
N GLU A 59 2.13 -5.85 1.65
CA GLU A 59 1.54 -4.96 0.63
C GLU A 59 0.07 -5.31 0.34
N LYS A 60 -0.30 -6.60 0.28
CA LYS A 60 -1.69 -7.04 0.11
C LYS A 60 -2.61 -6.57 1.25
N LYS A 61 -2.09 -6.37 2.46
CA LYS A 61 -2.85 -5.90 3.64
C LYS A 61 -2.88 -4.37 3.77
N SER A 62 -1.82 -3.69 3.34
CA SER A 62 -1.70 -2.23 3.51
C SER A 62 -2.05 -1.42 2.25
N ASN A 63 -1.94 -2.01 1.05
CA ASN A 63 -2.09 -1.29 -0.20
C ASN A 63 -3.52 -1.44 -0.77
N PRO A 64 -4.33 -0.37 -0.83
CA PRO A 64 -5.73 -0.46 -1.24
C PRO A 64 -5.86 -0.88 -2.72
N PHE A 65 -4.87 -0.59 -3.57
CA PHE A 65 -4.86 -1.03 -4.96
C PHE A 65 -4.66 -2.54 -5.13
N LEU A 66 -4.09 -3.22 -4.12
CA LEU A 66 -3.98 -4.68 -4.12
C LEU A 66 -5.23 -5.37 -3.55
N GLN A 67 -6.13 -4.61 -2.91
CA GLN A 67 -7.34 -5.14 -2.28
C GLN A 67 -8.57 -5.10 -3.18
N VAL A 68 -8.56 -4.25 -4.22
CA VAL A 68 -9.65 -4.19 -5.21
C VAL A 68 -9.82 -5.52 -5.93
N LYS A 69 -11.08 -5.85 -6.22
CA LYS A 69 -11.51 -7.12 -6.84
C LYS A 69 -11.91 -6.96 -8.30
N SER A 70 -12.08 -5.73 -8.78
CA SER A 70 -12.42 -5.46 -10.18
C SER A 70 -11.64 -4.27 -10.78
N PRO A 71 -11.51 -4.21 -12.12
CA PRO A 71 -10.94 -3.05 -12.80
C PRO A 71 -11.69 -1.74 -12.54
N GLU A 72 -13.01 -1.80 -12.35
CA GLU A 72 -13.84 -0.63 -12.06
C GLU A 72 -13.53 -0.06 -10.67
N GLU A 73 -13.41 -0.92 -9.65
CA GLU A 73 -12.97 -0.50 -8.32
C GLU A 73 -11.57 0.13 -8.36
N PHE A 74 -10.65 -0.46 -9.13
CA PHE A 74 -9.32 0.10 -9.34
C PHE A 74 -9.39 1.49 -9.97
N ALA A 75 -10.20 1.68 -11.02
CA ALA A 75 -10.33 2.95 -11.72
C ALA A 75 -10.89 4.05 -10.81
N VAL A 76 -11.93 3.72 -10.02
CA VAL A 76 -12.52 4.65 -9.04
C VAL A 76 -11.49 5.04 -7.98
N LEU A 77 -10.78 4.06 -7.42
CA LEU A 77 -9.76 4.30 -6.41
C LEU A 77 -8.60 5.13 -6.96
N ARG A 78 -8.19 4.88 -8.21
CA ARG A 78 -7.13 5.63 -8.87
C ARG A 78 -7.53 7.09 -9.09
N ALA A 79 -8.74 7.33 -9.60
CA ALA A 79 -9.26 8.68 -9.78
C ALA A 79 -9.33 9.45 -8.45
N LYS A 80 -9.68 8.77 -7.34
CA LYS A 80 -9.63 9.36 -5.99
C LYS A 80 -8.20 9.74 -5.58
N LYS A 81 -7.21 8.89 -5.83
CA LYS A 81 -5.80 9.20 -5.51
C LYS A 81 -5.25 10.35 -6.35
N ASP A 82 -5.66 10.46 -7.62
CA ASP A 82 -5.19 11.52 -8.51
C ASP A 82 -5.63 12.93 -8.07
N VAL A 83 -6.69 13.02 -7.26
CA VAL A 83 -7.17 14.29 -6.67
C VAL A 83 -6.90 14.38 -5.17
N PHE A 84 -6.23 13.38 -4.58
CA PHE A 84 -5.89 13.35 -3.17
C PHE A 84 -4.59 14.15 -2.95
N GLY A 85 -4.66 15.15 -2.08
CA GLY A 85 -3.57 16.06 -1.73
C GLY A 85 -3.24 15.98 -0.25
#